data_AF-A0A950PQ98-F1
#
_entry.id   AF-A0A950PQ98-F1
#
_cell.length_a   1.000
_cell.length_b   1.000
_cell.length_c   1.000
_cell.angle_alpha   90.00
_cell.angle_beta   90.00
_cell.angle_gamma   90.00
#
_symmetry.space_group_name_H-M   'P 1'
#
loop_
_entity.id
_entity.type
_entity.pdbx_description
1 polymer ?
#
loop_
_entity_poly.entity_id
_entity_poly.type
_entity_poly.pdbx_seq_one_letter_code
_entity_poly.pdbx_strand_id
1 'polypeptide(L)'
;MSDYERPEETTPQTPTPPPAPPPPPAPAATPPPSVPAPPPPPMPEAAVEAVDVLPPSEQGNRWVGFVTTIGLALTLVVTAQVIAAIIEGAVLKKTEPQGVPGDVFHRIGYAFSNLGGTVLLFLVVAVVLVSLPVFLQKRATERQETAVAVTLGLVVVMAVIIGVGSILTVRYNLHLYSANKRPVPSFVRIQLVFFLLGALGTAAIALFSALTALGLRDRDSGEPEPADAVAS
;
A
#
# COMPACT_ATOMS: atom_id res chain seq x y z
N MET A 1 -19.04 -48.50 -18.71
CA MET A 1 -18.94 -47.51 -19.79
C MET A 1 -20.29 -46.85 -19.87
N SER A 2 -20.41 -45.70 -19.21
CA SER A 2 -21.61 -44.88 -19.21
C SER A 2 -21.15 -43.48 -19.53
N ASP A 3 -21.43 -43.07 -20.75
CA ASP A 3 -21.19 -41.75 -21.30
C ASP A 3 -22.01 -40.74 -20.50
N TYR A 4 -21.32 -39.83 -19.81
CA TYR A 4 -21.94 -38.64 -19.23
C TYR A 4 -21.72 -37.48 -20.19
N GLU A 5 -22.80 -37.11 -20.87
CA GLU A 5 -22.91 -35.89 -21.67
C GLU A 5 -22.53 -34.66 -20.85
N ARG A 6 -21.70 -33.83 -21.47
CA ARG A 6 -21.23 -32.53 -20.97
C ARG A 6 -22.27 -31.47 -21.38
N PRO A 7 -22.94 -30.77 -20.46
CA PRO A 7 -23.79 -29.64 -20.83
C PRO A 7 -22.92 -28.47 -21.29
N GLU A 8 -23.23 -27.96 -22.49
CA GLU A 8 -22.58 -26.83 -23.14
C GLU A 8 -22.85 -25.49 -22.44
N GLU A 9 -21.82 -24.64 -22.45
CA GLU A 9 -21.83 -23.25 -22.00
C GLU A 9 -22.92 -22.43 -22.71
N THR A 10 -23.68 -21.66 -21.92
CA THR A 10 -24.48 -20.54 -22.44
C THR A 10 -23.93 -19.24 -21.85
N THR A 11 -23.02 -18.62 -22.59
CA THR A 11 -22.48 -17.29 -22.29
C THR A 11 -23.56 -16.23 -22.57
N PRO A 12 -23.91 -15.34 -21.62
CA PRO A 12 -24.84 -14.25 -21.89
C PRO A 12 -24.22 -13.27 -22.90
N GLN A 13 -24.85 -13.09 -24.05
CA GLN A 13 -24.49 -12.04 -25.01
C GLN A 13 -24.91 -10.68 -24.44
N THR A 14 -23.95 -9.79 -24.23
CA THR A 14 -24.17 -8.39 -23.89
C THR A 14 -24.75 -7.65 -25.10
N PRO A 15 -25.89 -6.95 -24.99
CA PRO A 15 -26.45 -6.18 -26.10
C PRO A 15 -25.56 -4.97 -26.42
N THR A 16 -25.20 -4.82 -27.69
CA THR A 16 -24.48 -3.68 -28.25
C THR A 16 -25.38 -2.43 -28.20
N PRO A 17 -24.89 -1.26 -27.76
CA PRO A 17 -25.68 -0.03 -27.78
C PRO A 17 -25.90 0.47 -29.22
N PRO A 18 -27.06 1.10 -29.51
CA PRO A 18 -27.38 1.62 -30.83
C PRO A 18 -26.47 2.81 -31.22
N PRO A 19 -26.23 3.02 -32.53
CA PRO A 19 -25.41 4.11 -33.03
C PRO A 19 -26.04 5.48 -32.75
N ALA A 20 -25.20 6.45 -32.35
CA ALA A 20 -25.62 7.82 -32.07
C ALA A 20 -26.04 8.54 -33.38
N PRO A 21 -27.06 9.43 -33.33
CA PRO A 21 -27.48 10.21 -34.48
C PRO A 21 -26.40 11.23 -34.92
N PRO A 22 -26.35 11.60 -36.21
CA PRO A 22 -25.37 12.57 -36.71
C PRO A 22 -25.62 13.97 -36.14
N PRO A 23 -24.56 14.77 -35.92
CA PRO A 23 -24.70 16.14 -35.45
C PRO A 23 -25.39 17.04 -36.49
N PRO A 24 -26.15 18.06 -36.06
CA PRO A 24 -26.78 19.02 -36.96
C PRO A 24 -25.75 19.88 -37.71
N PRO A 25 -26.10 20.38 -38.91
CA PRO A 25 -25.20 21.22 -39.72
C PRO A 25 -24.93 22.57 -39.05
N ALA A 26 -23.67 23.02 -39.15
CA ALA A 26 -23.22 24.31 -38.63
C ALA A 26 -23.90 25.49 -39.34
N PRO A 27 -24.29 26.56 -38.62
CA PRO A 27 -24.77 27.80 -39.22
C PRO A 27 -23.72 28.47 -40.11
N ALA A 28 -24.18 29.04 -41.22
CA ALA A 28 -23.37 29.75 -42.19
C ALA A 28 -22.65 30.97 -41.57
N ALA A 29 -21.38 31.14 -41.90
CA ALA A 29 -20.55 32.26 -41.50
C ALA A 29 -21.11 33.58 -42.05
N THR A 30 -21.41 34.53 -41.16
CA THR A 30 -21.54 35.94 -41.50
C THR A 30 -20.16 36.50 -41.89
N PRO A 31 -20.05 37.30 -42.96
CA PRO A 31 -18.79 37.95 -43.33
C PRO A 31 -18.40 39.00 -42.28
N PRO A 32 -17.13 39.05 -41.84
CA PRO A 32 -16.66 40.15 -41.02
C PRO A 32 -16.59 41.46 -41.85
N PRO A 33 -16.81 42.62 -41.21
CA PRO A 33 -16.72 43.92 -41.85
C PRO A 33 -15.29 44.24 -42.32
N SER A 34 -15.21 45.02 -43.40
CA SER A 34 -13.97 45.51 -44.02
C SER A 34 -13.03 46.16 -42.99
N VAL A 35 -11.84 45.61 -42.86
CA VAL A 35 -10.77 46.14 -42.00
C VAL A 35 -10.12 47.37 -42.66
N PRO A 36 -9.92 48.50 -41.94
CA PRO A 36 -9.18 49.65 -42.44
C PRO A 36 -7.70 49.33 -42.72
N ALA A 37 -7.08 50.12 -43.59
CA ALA A 37 -5.71 49.94 -44.09
C ALA A 37 -4.65 49.70 -42.98
N PRO A 38 -3.61 48.86 -43.26
CA PRO A 38 -2.59 48.53 -42.28
C PRO A 38 -1.71 49.74 -41.93
N PRO A 39 -1.31 49.92 -40.65
CA PRO A 39 -0.29 50.87 -40.26
C PRO A 39 1.10 50.43 -40.77
N PRO A 40 2.07 51.38 -40.92
CA PRO A 40 3.41 51.08 -41.42
C PRO A 40 4.15 50.05 -40.54
N PRO A 41 5.03 49.24 -41.14
CA PRO A 41 5.69 48.14 -40.44
C PRO A 41 6.55 48.65 -39.27
N PRO A 42 6.46 48.04 -38.08
CA PRO A 42 7.42 48.31 -37.01
C PRO A 42 8.80 47.80 -37.41
N MET A 43 9.82 48.59 -37.04
CA MET A 43 11.23 48.24 -37.17
C MET A 43 11.53 46.91 -36.45
N PRO A 44 12.57 46.16 -36.88
CA PRO A 44 12.90 44.86 -36.32
C PRO A 44 13.42 45.00 -34.89
N GLU A 45 12.51 44.96 -33.92
CA GLU A 45 12.85 44.59 -32.55
C GLU A 45 13.24 43.12 -32.55
N ALA A 46 14.38 42.85 -31.91
CA ALA A 46 14.99 41.55 -31.78
C ALA A 46 13.93 40.49 -31.46
N ALA A 47 13.86 39.46 -32.31
CA ALA A 47 13.23 38.21 -31.96
C ALA A 47 13.94 37.68 -30.70
N VAL A 48 13.39 38.01 -29.54
CA VAL A 48 13.65 37.28 -28.32
C VAL A 48 13.21 35.87 -28.67
N GLU A 49 14.19 35.02 -28.87
CA GLU A 49 14.05 33.58 -29.02
C GLU A 49 13.21 33.12 -27.83
N ALA A 50 11.90 33.04 -28.02
CA ALA A 50 10.99 32.41 -27.10
C ALA A 50 11.43 30.95 -27.13
N VAL A 51 12.40 30.63 -26.27
CA VAL A 51 12.68 29.29 -25.85
C VAL A 51 11.31 28.77 -25.45
N ASP A 52 10.76 27.92 -26.31
CA ASP A 52 9.55 27.17 -26.06
C ASP A 52 9.94 26.26 -24.88
N VAL A 53 9.82 26.81 -23.67
CA VAL A 53 10.02 26.10 -22.42
C VAL A 53 8.86 25.12 -22.40
N LEU A 54 9.07 23.96 -23.03
CA LEU A 54 8.18 22.83 -22.90
C LEU A 54 7.86 22.71 -21.41
N PRO A 55 6.58 22.64 -21.01
CA PRO A 55 6.24 22.39 -19.63
C PRO A 55 7.05 21.15 -19.20
N PRO A 56 7.78 21.22 -18.07
CA PRO A 56 8.63 20.12 -17.63
C PRO A 56 7.79 18.85 -17.69
N SER A 57 8.25 17.88 -18.46
CA SER A 57 7.44 16.71 -18.79
C SER A 57 6.97 16.04 -17.51
N GLU A 58 5.65 15.96 -17.30
CA GLU A 58 5.01 15.21 -16.20
C GLU A 58 5.36 13.69 -16.23
N GLN A 59 6.18 13.26 -17.19
CA GLN A 59 6.72 11.91 -17.31
C GLN A 59 7.62 11.49 -16.14
N GLY A 60 8.05 12.41 -15.28
CA GLY A 60 9.04 12.16 -14.22
C GLY A 60 8.68 11.12 -13.15
N ASN A 61 7.40 10.82 -12.88
CA ASN A 61 7.04 10.11 -11.63
C ASN A 61 6.05 8.94 -11.74
N ARG A 62 5.77 8.42 -12.94
CA ARG A 62 4.85 7.26 -13.10
C ARG A 62 5.31 6.03 -12.30
N TRP A 63 6.62 5.81 -12.22
CA TRP A 63 7.20 4.70 -11.45
C TRP A 63 7.00 4.87 -9.93
N VAL A 64 7.07 6.09 -9.39
CA VAL A 64 6.78 6.35 -7.96
C VAL A 64 5.35 5.97 -7.62
N GLY A 65 4.40 6.37 -8.47
CA GLY A 65 3.00 5.98 -8.33
C GLY A 65 2.82 4.47 -8.35
N PHE A 66 3.48 3.79 -9.29
CA PHE A 66 3.43 2.33 -9.41
C PHE A 66 3.96 1.62 -8.15
N VAL A 67 5.16 1.98 -7.68
CA VAL A 67 5.79 1.40 -6.49
C VAL A 67 4.95 1.65 -5.23
N THR A 68 4.45 2.87 -5.06
CA THR A 68 3.59 3.24 -3.93
C THR A 68 2.29 2.43 -3.94
N THR A 69 1.68 2.25 -5.12
CA THR A 69 0.43 1.49 -5.26
C THR A 69 0.63 0.02 -4.93
N ILE A 70 1.74 -0.59 -5.37
CA ILE A 70 2.08 -1.98 -5.02
C ILE A 70 2.34 -2.10 -3.51
N GLY A 71 3.12 -1.19 -2.95
CA GLY A 71 3.40 -1.16 -1.52
C GLY A 71 2.14 -1.05 -0.67
N LEU A 72 1.21 -0.16 -1.05
CA LEU A 72 -0.10 -0.04 -0.42
C LEU A 72 -0.91 -1.33 -0.58
N ALA A 73 -1.01 -1.89 -1.78
CA ALA A 73 -1.76 -3.12 -2.04
C ALA A 73 -1.25 -4.29 -1.19
N LEU A 74 0.07 -4.48 -1.13
CA LEU A 74 0.69 -5.51 -0.28
C LEU A 74 0.38 -5.27 1.20
N THR A 75 0.45 -4.03 1.66
CA THR A 75 0.12 -3.68 3.04
C THR A 75 -1.34 -4.01 3.36
N LEU A 76 -2.28 -3.73 2.45
CA LEU A 76 -3.68 -4.09 2.62
C LEU A 76 -3.91 -5.60 2.64
N VAL A 77 -3.22 -6.36 1.78
CA VAL A 77 -3.28 -7.83 1.78
C VAL A 77 -2.77 -8.39 3.11
N VAL A 78 -1.61 -7.93 3.59
CA VAL A 78 -1.06 -8.33 4.89
C VAL A 78 -2.01 -7.99 6.02
N THR A 79 -2.62 -6.81 5.99
CA THR A 79 -3.63 -6.38 6.96
C THR A 79 -4.82 -7.31 7.00
N ALA A 80 -5.36 -7.65 5.82
CA ALA A 80 -6.48 -8.57 5.70
C ALA A 80 -6.11 -9.97 6.24
N GLN A 81 -4.90 -10.46 5.98
CA GLN A 81 -4.40 -11.74 6.50
C GLN A 81 -4.25 -11.73 8.03
N VAL A 82 -3.72 -10.65 8.61
CA VAL A 82 -3.61 -10.49 10.07
C VAL A 82 -5.00 -10.44 10.72
N ILE A 83 -5.93 -9.67 10.13
CA ILE A 83 -7.32 -9.60 10.61
C ILE A 83 -8.00 -10.97 10.51
N ALA A 84 -7.84 -11.67 9.38
CA ALA A 84 -8.40 -13.01 9.19
C ALA A 84 -7.86 -13.98 10.24
N ALA A 85 -6.55 -13.96 10.52
CA ALA A 85 -5.97 -14.78 11.59
C ALA A 85 -6.60 -14.44 12.94
N ILE A 86 -6.73 -13.16 13.30
CA ILE A 86 -7.37 -12.75 14.56
C ILE A 86 -8.83 -13.25 14.64
N ILE A 87 -9.58 -13.16 13.54
CA ILE A 87 -10.96 -13.66 13.47
C ILE A 87 -10.98 -15.18 13.63
N GLU A 88 -10.11 -15.92 12.95
CA GLU A 88 -9.97 -17.39 13.13
C GLU A 88 -9.71 -17.74 14.60
N GLY A 89 -8.80 -17.00 15.25
CA GLY A 89 -8.54 -17.09 16.69
C GLY A 89 -9.80 -16.87 17.52
N ALA A 90 -10.51 -15.78 17.26
CA ALA A 90 -11.71 -15.42 18.02
C ALA A 90 -12.87 -16.42 17.82
N VAL A 91 -13.01 -16.96 16.60
CA VAL A 91 -14.11 -17.84 16.19
C VAL A 91 -13.94 -19.28 16.68
N LEU A 92 -12.73 -19.71 17.05
CA LEU A 92 -12.51 -20.99 17.74
C LEU A 92 -13.37 -21.03 19.02
N LYS A 93 -14.58 -21.61 18.93
CA LYS A 93 -15.51 -21.77 20.04
C LYS A 93 -14.87 -22.64 21.13
N LYS A 94 -15.42 -22.60 22.35
CA LYS A 94 -15.02 -23.37 23.57
C LYS A 94 -14.88 -24.90 23.39
N THR A 95 -15.02 -25.42 22.18
CA THR A 95 -14.94 -26.82 21.80
C THR A 95 -13.51 -27.16 21.38
N GLU A 96 -12.55 -27.03 22.29
CA GLU A 96 -11.29 -27.75 22.12
C GLU A 96 -11.38 -29.12 22.84
N PRO A 97 -10.93 -30.21 22.21
CA PRO A 97 -10.92 -31.55 22.80
C PRO A 97 -10.02 -31.69 24.04
N GLN A 98 -9.25 -30.66 24.39
CA GLN A 98 -8.19 -30.71 25.39
C GLN A 98 -8.64 -30.34 26.81
N GLY A 99 -9.92 -29.95 27.00
CA GLY A 99 -10.50 -29.75 28.34
C GLY A 99 -9.90 -28.60 29.16
N VAL A 100 -8.98 -27.81 28.59
CA VAL A 100 -8.43 -26.61 29.23
C VAL A 100 -9.37 -25.43 28.93
N PRO A 101 -9.84 -24.68 29.93
CA PRO A 101 -10.60 -23.45 29.70
C PRO A 101 -9.77 -22.48 28.85
N GLY A 102 -10.07 -22.39 27.56
CA GLY A 102 -9.34 -21.54 26.63
C GLY A 102 -9.58 -20.06 26.94
N ASP A 103 -8.60 -19.43 27.59
CA ASP A 103 -8.53 -17.98 27.78
C ASP A 103 -8.37 -17.26 26.43
N VAL A 104 -8.76 -15.99 26.35
CA VAL A 104 -8.70 -15.15 25.14
C VAL A 104 -7.26 -15.07 24.61
N PHE A 105 -6.27 -15.04 25.50
CA PHE A 105 -4.86 -15.08 25.10
C PHE A 105 -4.45 -16.36 24.39
N HIS A 106 -5.10 -17.49 24.71
CA HIS A 106 -4.84 -18.79 24.08
C HIS A 106 -5.30 -18.77 22.62
N ARG A 107 -6.51 -18.25 22.39
CA ARG A 107 -7.13 -18.11 21.07
C ARG A 107 -6.33 -17.20 20.15
N ILE A 108 -5.88 -16.06 20.67
CA ILE A 108 -5.06 -15.12 19.90
C ILE A 108 -3.69 -15.74 19.58
N GLY A 109 -3.02 -16.39 20.54
CA GLY A 109 -1.74 -17.04 20.29
C GLY A 109 -1.81 -18.15 19.23
N TYR A 110 -2.91 -18.92 19.21
CA TYR A 110 -3.13 -19.93 18.17
C TYR A 110 -3.25 -19.31 16.77
N ALA A 111 -4.06 -18.26 16.61
CA ALA A 111 -4.23 -17.54 15.35
C ALA A 111 -2.90 -17.06 14.75
N PHE A 112 -2.05 -16.46 15.58
CA PHE A 112 -0.75 -15.97 15.13
C PHE A 112 0.27 -17.08 14.84
N SER A 113 0.06 -18.30 15.35
CA SER A 113 0.90 -19.45 14.99
C SER A 113 0.73 -19.87 13.53
N ASN A 114 -0.45 -19.61 12.96
CA ASN A 114 -0.75 -19.88 11.57
C ASN A 114 -0.34 -18.73 10.63
N LEU A 115 0.10 -17.60 11.20
CA LEU A 115 0.61 -16.46 10.43
C LEU A 115 1.99 -16.82 9.86
N GLY A 116 1.98 -17.42 8.67
CA GLY A 116 3.18 -17.93 8.02
C GLY A 116 4.25 -16.85 7.79
N GLY A 117 5.51 -17.28 7.71
CA GLY A 117 6.64 -16.36 7.47
C GLY A 117 6.54 -15.55 6.17
N THR A 118 5.73 -15.99 5.22
CA THR A 118 5.42 -15.26 3.98
C THR A 118 4.72 -13.93 4.25
N VAL A 119 3.83 -13.87 5.25
CA VAL A 119 3.13 -12.64 5.63
C VAL A 119 4.12 -11.59 6.14
N LEU A 120 5.08 -12.03 6.96
CA LEU A 120 6.15 -11.18 7.48
C LEU A 120 7.04 -10.66 6.34
N LEU A 121 7.40 -11.53 5.40
CA LEU A 121 8.18 -11.16 4.22
C LEU A 121 7.46 -10.10 3.39
N PHE A 122 6.16 -10.29 3.12
CA PHE A 122 5.36 -9.32 2.38
C PHE A 122 5.25 -7.98 3.08
N LEU A 123 5.16 -7.96 4.42
CA LEU A 123 5.22 -6.72 5.18
C LEU A 123 6.54 -5.98 4.94
N VAL A 124 7.69 -6.66 5.04
CA VAL A 124 9.00 -6.03 4.79
C VAL A 124 9.08 -5.47 3.37
N VAL A 125 8.68 -6.27 2.37
CA VAL A 125 8.69 -5.82 0.97
C VAL A 125 7.79 -4.60 0.78
N ALA A 126 6.60 -4.60 1.39
CA ALA A 126 5.69 -3.46 1.34
C ALA A 126 6.34 -2.21 1.94
N VAL A 127 6.99 -2.32 3.11
CA VAL A 127 7.70 -1.19 3.73
C VAL A 127 8.83 -0.67 2.85
N VAL A 128 9.64 -1.56 2.28
CA VAL A 128 10.73 -1.18 1.38
C VAL A 128 10.18 -0.43 0.16
N LEU A 129 9.13 -0.94 -0.47
CA LEU A 129 8.50 -0.29 -1.62
C LEU A 129 7.94 1.09 -1.25
N VAL A 130 7.21 1.21 -0.15
CA VAL A 130 6.59 2.48 0.28
C VAL A 130 7.63 3.52 0.70
N SER A 131 8.74 3.09 1.30
CA SER A 131 9.80 4.00 1.75
C SER A 131 10.78 4.40 0.63
N LEU A 132 10.84 3.64 -0.46
CA LEU A 132 11.76 3.89 -1.58
C LEU A 132 11.67 5.32 -2.15
N PRO A 133 10.48 5.89 -2.44
CA PRO A 133 10.39 7.24 -2.99
C PRO A 133 10.86 8.32 -2.01
N VAL A 134 10.62 8.11 -0.71
CA VAL A 134 11.06 9.02 0.37
C VAL A 134 12.57 9.09 0.42
N PHE A 135 13.26 7.94 0.33
CA PHE A 135 14.72 7.90 0.31
C PHE A 135 15.33 8.50 -0.97
N LEU A 136 14.61 8.47 -2.09
CA LEU A 136 15.08 9.01 -3.37
C LEU A 136 14.77 10.51 -3.55
N GLN A 137 14.15 11.17 -2.56
CA GLN A 137 13.77 12.59 -2.60
C GLN A 137 13.01 12.99 -3.88
N LYS A 138 12.21 12.07 -4.43
CA LYS A 138 11.38 12.35 -5.60
C LYS A 138 10.08 12.98 -5.14
N ARG A 139 9.79 14.20 -5.61
CA ARG A 139 8.52 14.91 -5.36
C ARG A 139 7.35 14.02 -5.76
N ALA A 140 6.58 13.54 -4.79
CA ALA A 140 5.35 12.82 -5.06
C ALA A 140 4.20 13.82 -5.20
N THR A 141 3.08 13.37 -5.77
CA THR A 141 1.85 14.19 -5.75
C THR A 141 1.27 14.20 -4.33
N GLU A 142 0.53 15.24 -3.94
CA GLU A 142 -0.11 15.34 -2.60
C GLU A 142 -0.93 14.10 -2.23
N ARG A 143 -1.64 13.52 -3.21
CA ARG A 143 -2.40 12.27 -3.04
C ARG A 143 -1.50 11.07 -2.74
N GLN A 144 -0.37 10.96 -3.45
CA GLN A 144 0.62 9.90 -3.21
C GLN A 144 1.29 10.08 -1.87
N GLU A 145 1.64 11.30 -1.48
CA GLU A 145 2.18 11.59 -0.15
C GLU A 145 1.17 11.17 0.91
N THR A 146 -0.09 11.57 0.81
CA THR A 146 -1.13 11.12 1.74
C THR A 146 -1.22 9.59 1.82
N ALA A 147 -1.21 8.91 0.67
CA ALA A 147 -1.23 7.45 0.62
C ALA A 147 0.00 6.83 1.31
N VAL A 148 1.21 7.37 1.10
CA VAL A 148 2.43 6.94 1.78
C VAL A 148 2.31 7.10 3.29
N ALA A 149 1.82 8.25 3.78
CA ALA A 149 1.63 8.47 5.23
C ALA A 149 0.70 7.43 5.84
N VAL A 150 -0.47 7.23 5.21
CA VAL A 150 -1.46 6.27 5.67
C VAL A 150 -0.87 4.86 5.67
N THR A 151 -0.14 4.49 4.62
CA THR A 151 0.48 3.16 4.51
C THR A 151 1.54 2.95 5.57
N LEU A 152 2.43 3.93 5.80
CA LEU A 152 3.45 3.86 6.84
C LEU A 152 2.83 3.78 8.24
N GLY A 153 1.81 4.58 8.52
CA GLY A 153 1.06 4.51 9.78
C GLY A 153 0.42 3.12 9.98
N LEU A 154 -0.14 2.54 8.92
CA LEU A 154 -0.74 1.21 8.97
C LEU A 154 0.30 0.12 9.20
N VAL A 155 1.47 0.21 8.57
CA VAL A 155 2.62 -0.67 8.81
C VAL A 155 3.04 -0.63 10.28
N VAL A 156 3.14 0.56 10.88
CA VAL A 156 3.51 0.72 12.29
C VAL A 156 2.54 -0.04 13.19
N VAL A 157 1.23 0.13 12.97
CA VAL A 157 0.19 -0.58 13.71
C VAL A 157 0.32 -2.10 13.52
N MET A 158 0.51 -2.57 12.28
CA MET A 158 0.65 -4.00 11.99
C MET A 158 1.92 -4.60 12.61
N ALA A 159 3.04 -3.88 12.60
CA ALA A 159 4.28 -4.32 13.22
C ALA A 159 4.10 -4.53 14.74
N VAL A 160 3.40 -3.62 15.42
CA VAL A 160 3.09 -3.77 16.85
C VAL A 160 2.18 -4.97 17.10
N ILE A 161 1.10 -5.11 16.31
CA ILE A 161 0.17 -6.24 16.43
C ILE A 161 0.89 -7.57 16.23
N ILE A 162 1.74 -7.68 15.21
CA ILE A 162 2.55 -8.87 14.93
C ILE A 162 3.55 -9.13 16.06
N GLY A 163 4.21 -8.09 16.57
CA GLY A 163 5.13 -8.22 17.70
C GLY A 163 4.46 -8.81 18.94
N VAL A 164 3.32 -8.26 19.34
CA VAL A 164 2.52 -8.77 20.47
C VAL A 164 2.00 -10.18 20.17
N GLY A 165 1.45 -10.41 18.97
CA GLY A 165 0.94 -11.70 18.52
C GLY A 165 2.00 -12.80 18.59
N SER A 166 3.24 -12.50 18.18
CA SER A 166 4.36 -13.46 18.20
C SER A 166 4.71 -13.92 19.62
N ILE A 167 4.68 -13.01 20.60
CA ILE A 167 4.91 -13.33 22.02
C ILE A 167 3.78 -14.21 22.56
N LEU A 168 2.53 -13.89 22.21
CA LEU A 168 1.36 -14.69 22.58
C LEU A 168 1.43 -16.10 21.98
N THR A 169 1.89 -16.26 20.74
CA THR A 169 2.13 -17.56 20.10
C THR A 169 3.13 -18.41 20.88
N VAL A 170 4.26 -17.82 21.29
CA VAL A 170 5.27 -18.54 22.08
C VAL A 170 4.70 -18.97 23.42
N ARG A 171 3.99 -18.06 24.11
CA ARG A 171 3.31 -18.37 25.38
C ARG A 171 2.29 -19.50 25.20
N TYR A 172 1.47 -19.45 24.15
CA TYR A 172 0.50 -20.48 23.81
C TYR A 172 1.16 -21.86 23.66
N ASN A 173 2.21 -21.94 22.85
CA ASN A 173 2.91 -23.21 22.60
C ASN A 173 3.50 -23.77 23.89
N LEU A 174 4.20 -22.94 24.68
CA LEU A 174 4.77 -23.38 25.96
C LEU A 174 3.71 -23.82 26.96
N HIS A 175 2.59 -23.11 27.04
CA HIS A 175 1.45 -23.47 27.89
C HIS A 175 0.85 -24.82 27.50
N LEU A 176 0.74 -25.12 26.20
CA LEU A 176 0.21 -26.38 25.70
C LEU A 176 1.07 -27.58 26.13
N TYR A 177 2.40 -27.46 26.12
CA TYR A 177 3.29 -28.51 26.64
C TYR A 177 3.21 -28.63 28.17
N SER A 178 3.15 -27.50 28.87
CA SER A 178 3.03 -27.45 30.34
C SER A 178 1.73 -28.09 30.82
N ALA A 179 0.59 -27.78 30.19
CA ALA A 179 -0.72 -28.33 30.51
C ALA A 179 -0.77 -29.86 30.31
N ASN A 180 -0.07 -30.38 29.30
CA ASN A 180 0.02 -31.81 29.02
C ASN A 180 1.06 -32.55 29.88
N LYS A 181 1.73 -31.87 30.83
CA LYS A 181 2.82 -32.41 31.67
C LYS A 181 3.95 -33.06 30.85
N ARG A 182 4.17 -32.59 29.61
CA ARG A 182 5.23 -33.10 28.73
C ARG A 182 6.40 -32.11 28.70
N PRO A 183 7.66 -32.58 28.81
CA PRO A 183 8.81 -31.70 28.62
C PRO A 183 8.82 -31.16 27.19
N VAL A 184 9.09 -29.86 27.03
CA VAL A 184 9.17 -29.24 25.70
C VAL A 184 10.39 -29.81 24.97
N PRO A 185 10.23 -30.46 23.81
CA PRO A 185 11.36 -30.95 23.03
C PRO A 185 12.33 -29.81 22.69
N SER A 186 13.63 -30.10 22.61
CA SER A 186 14.65 -29.10 22.26
C SER A 186 14.41 -28.47 20.88
N PHE A 187 13.99 -29.28 19.90
CA PHE A 187 13.68 -28.79 18.56
C PHE A 187 12.55 -27.74 18.55
N VAL A 188 11.51 -27.93 19.37
CA VAL A 188 10.39 -26.96 19.50
C VAL A 188 10.87 -25.66 20.10
N ARG A 189 11.72 -25.72 21.14
CA ARG A 189 12.29 -24.51 21.76
C ARG A 189 13.10 -23.71 20.74
N ILE A 190 13.95 -24.39 19.98
CA ILE A 190 14.77 -23.76 18.94
C ILE A 190 13.86 -23.14 17.85
N GLN A 191 12.83 -23.86 17.41
CA GLN A 191 11.85 -23.36 16.44
C GLN A 191 11.11 -22.12 16.95
N LEU A 192 10.66 -22.12 18.21
CA LEU A 192 9.99 -20.96 18.83
C LEU A 192 10.93 -19.76 18.95
N VAL A 193 12.21 -19.98 19.26
CA VAL A 193 13.21 -18.90 19.30
C VAL A 193 13.45 -18.32 17.91
N PHE A 194 13.62 -19.16 16.89
CA PHE A 194 13.78 -18.67 15.51
C PHE A 194 12.53 -17.96 14.99
N PHE A 195 11.34 -18.48 15.30
CA PHE A 195 10.08 -17.82 15.00
C PHE A 195 10.01 -16.44 15.66
N LEU A 196 10.30 -16.36 16.96
CA LEU A 196 10.25 -15.10 17.71
C LEU A 196 11.28 -14.11 17.18
N LEU A 197 12.51 -14.56 16.91
CA LEU A 197 13.56 -13.72 16.36
C LEU A 197 13.21 -13.21 14.95
N GLY A 198 12.64 -14.07 14.11
CA GLY A 198 12.17 -13.70 12.77
C GLY A 198 11.02 -12.71 12.80
N ALA A 199 9.98 -12.96 13.61
CA ALA A 199 8.82 -12.11 13.74
C ALA A 199 9.15 -10.76 14.39
N LEU A 200 9.85 -10.75 15.52
CA LEU A 200 10.25 -9.52 16.20
C LEU A 200 11.28 -8.74 15.39
N GLY A 201 12.26 -9.40 14.78
CA GLY A 201 13.24 -8.75 13.92
C GLY A 201 12.58 -8.06 12.73
N THR A 202 11.66 -8.76 12.07
CA THR A 202 10.87 -8.20 10.95
C THR A 202 10.00 -7.03 11.40
N ALA A 203 9.26 -7.18 12.50
CA ALA A 203 8.43 -6.12 13.05
C ALA A 203 9.26 -4.89 13.46
N ALA A 204 10.42 -5.09 14.07
CA ALA A 204 11.33 -4.00 14.44
C ALA A 204 11.83 -3.26 13.20
N ILE A 205 12.31 -3.98 12.18
CA ILE A 205 12.77 -3.35 10.92
C ILE A 205 11.62 -2.56 10.29
N ALA A 206 10.43 -3.16 10.15
CA ALA A 206 9.26 -2.48 9.60
C ALA A 206 8.89 -1.22 10.38
N LEU A 207 8.88 -1.30 11.71
CA LEU A 207 8.59 -0.18 12.61
C LEU A 207 9.62 0.95 12.47
N PHE A 208 10.91 0.64 12.60
CA PHE A 208 11.97 1.64 12.52
C PHE A 208 12.06 2.27 11.13
N SER A 209 11.93 1.48 10.06
CA SER A 209 11.91 2.00 8.69
C SER A 209 10.71 2.93 8.46
N ALA A 210 9.53 2.57 8.96
CA ALA A 210 8.34 3.40 8.82
C ALA A 210 8.42 4.70 9.64
N LEU A 211 8.89 4.62 10.90
CA LEU A 211 9.10 5.80 11.74
C LEU A 211 10.18 6.73 11.16
N THR A 212 11.26 6.17 10.63
CA THR A 212 12.32 6.95 9.98
C THR A 212 11.77 7.66 8.74
N ALA A 213 11.00 6.96 7.89
CA ALA A 213 10.38 7.56 6.72
C ALA A 213 9.37 8.66 7.07
N LEU A 214 8.56 8.47 8.11
CA LEU A 214 7.65 9.51 8.63
C LEU A 214 8.43 10.72 9.16
N GLY A 215 9.49 10.50 9.92
CA GLY A 215 10.32 11.57 10.48
C GLY A 215 11.10 12.37 9.43
N LEU A 216 11.53 11.72 8.34
CA LEU A 216 12.14 12.42 7.20
C LEU A 216 11.12 13.32 6.49
N ARG A 217 9.90 12.81 6.29
CA ARG A 217 8.83 13.56 5.65
C ARG A 217 8.41 14.82 6.43
N ASP A 218 8.27 14.73 7.75
CA ASP A 218 7.81 15.86 8.58
C ASP A 218 8.75 17.07 8.51
N ARG A 219 10.04 16.83 8.25
CA ARG A 219 11.07 17.87 8.12
C ARG A 219 10.89 18.70 6.85
N ASP A 220 10.50 18.07 5.74
CA ASP A 220 10.34 18.75 4.45
C ASP A 220 9.13 19.70 4.43
N SER A 221 8.12 19.46 5.27
CA SER A 221 6.92 20.31 5.38
C SER A 221 7.10 21.57 6.25
N GLY A 222 8.23 21.71 6.93
CA GLY A 222 8.40 22.69 8.02
C GLY A 222 9.37 23.85 7.74
N GLU A 223 9.98 23.94 6.55
CA GLU A 223 10.94 25.01 6.26
C GLU A 223 10.20 26.23 5.69
N PRO A 224 9.96 27.30 6.49
CA PRO A 224 9.33 28.52 5.97
C PRO A 224 10.26 29.14 4.93
N GLU A 225 9.73 29.36 3.74
CA GLU A 225 10.40 30.12 2.69
C GLU A 225 10.88 31.45 3.30
N PRO A 226 12.19 31.76 3.28
CA PRO A 226 12.70 32.98 3.90
C PRO A 226 12.06 34.17 3.18
N ALA A 227 11.16 34.86 3.88
CA ALA A 227 10.39 36.00 3.40
C ALA A 227 11.23 37.22 2.98
N ASP A 228 12.57 37.12 3.08
CA ASP A 228 13.50 38.24 3.00
C ASP A 228 14.21 38.39 1.65
N ALA A 229 13.85 37.63 0.60
CA ALA A 229 14.50 37.73 -0.71
C ALA A 229 13.88 38.75 -1.71
N VAL A 230 12.81 39.48 -1.32
CA VAL A 230 12.07 40.37 -2.26
C VAL A 230 12.36 41.87 -2.04
N ALA A 231 13.32 42.22 -1.18
CA ALA A 231 13.66 43.63 -0.94
C ALA A 231 15.16 43.89 -1.12
N SER A 232 15.66 43.89 -2.37
CA SER A 232 16.91 44.55 -2.75
C SER A 232 16.93 44.85 -4.24
#